data_AF-A0A8T7I5E1-F1
#
_entry.id   AF-A0A8T7I5E1-F1
#
_cell.length_a   1.000
_cell.length_b   1.000
_cell.length_c   1.000
_cell.angle_alpha   90.00
_cell.angle_beta   90.00
_cell.angle_gamma   90.00
#
_symmetry.space_group_name_H-M   'P 1'
#
loop_
_entity.id
_entity.type
_entity.pdbx_description
1 polymer ?
#
loop_
_entity_poly.entity_id
_entity_poly.type
_entity_poly.pdbx_seq_one_letter_code
_entity_poly.pdbx_strand_id
1 'polypeptide(L)' 'MIDVDGKIVEQLPQFTAGVLTHEFAIKNRTTFYAKRPLQMVLVLLVLGILSLLLLTQKTLKNKGLQ' A
#
# COMPACT_ATOMS: atom_id res chain seq x y z
N MET A 1 3.75 -8.51 20.53
CA MET A 1 2.58 -7.69 20.13
C MET A 1 3.05 -6.38 19.52
N ILE A 2 2.45 -5.98 18.41
CA ILE A 2 2.69 -4.69 17.73
C ILE A 2 1.37 -3.91 17.76
N ASP A 3 1.36 -2.65 18.21
CA ASP A 3 0.19 -1.78 18.20
C ASP A 3 -0.12 -1.30 16.77
N VAL A 4 -1.31 -0.74 16.55
CA VAL A 4 -1.77 -0.21 15.26
C VAL A 4 -0.88 0.90 14.69
N ASP A 5 -0.08 1.55 15.52
CA ASP A 5 0.90 2.56 15.12
C ASP A 5 2.27 1.95 14.76
N GLY A 6 2.38 0.62 14.72
CA GLY A 6 3.60 -0.11 14.36
C GLY A 6 4.63 -0.25 15.49
N LYS A 7 4.30 0.17 16.71
CA LYS A 7 5.20 0.05 17.87
C LYS A 7 5.14 -1.34 18.48
N ILE A 8 6.29 -1.91 18.82
CA ILE A 8 6.36 -3.15 19.59
C ILE A 8 5.98 -2.81 21.04
N VAL A 9 4.88 -3.39 21.51
CA VAL A 9 4.37 -3.17 22.87
C VAL A 9 4.89 -4.24 23.82
N GLU A 10 5.01 -5.47 23.33
CA GLU A 10 5.50 -6.59 24.12
C GLU A 10 6.18 -7.60 23.21
N GLN A 11 7.24 -8.25 23.67
CA GLN A 11 7.97 -9.25 22.89
C GLN A 11 8.47 -10.34 23.82
N LEU A 12 8.22 -11.60 23.46
CA LEU A 12 8.79 -12.72 24.20
C LEU A 12 10.27 -12.81 23.86
N PRO A 13 11.16 -12.95 24.86
CA PRO A 13 12.57 -13.19 24.62
C PRO A 13 12.77 -14.41 23.72
N GLN A 14 13.69 -14.29 22.77
CA GLN A 14 14.01 -15.41 21.89
C GLN A 14 14.61 -16.56 22.71
N PHE A 15 14.31 -17.80 22.29
CA PHE A 15 14.80 -19.02 22.93
C PHE A 15 14.34 -19.27 24.38
N THR A 16 13.32 -18.55 24.85
CA THR A 16 12.71 -18.76 26.16
C THR A 16 11.29 -19.31 26.01
N ALA A 17 10.98 -20.42 26.69
CA ALA A 17 9.62 -20.94 26.77
C ALA A 17 8.81 -20.10 27.76
N GLY A 18 7.73 -19.48 27.30
CA GLY A 18 6.86 -18.65 28.11
C GLY A 18 5.56 -18.33 27.37
N VAL A 19 4.57 -17.82 28.11
CA VAL A 19 3.27 -17.41 27.55
C VAL A 19 3.15 -15.91 27.72
N LEU A 20 2.92 -15.20 26.62
CA LEU A 20 2.54 -13.78 26.68
C LEU A 20 1.02 -13.69 26.85
N THR A 21 0.58 -13.11 27.96
CA THR A 21 -0.83 -12.78 28.22
C THR A 21 -0.98 -11.26 28.26
N HIS A 22 -1.58 -10.67 27.22
CA HIS A 22 -1.82 -9.24 27.15
C HIS A 22 -3.27 -8.96 26.75
N GLU A 23 -3.94 -8.08 27.50
CA GLU A 23 -5.23 -7.53 27.09
C GLU A 23 -5.02 -6.49 25.99
N PHE A 24 -5.70 -6.64 24.86
CA PHE A 24 -5.65 -5.69 23.75
C PHE A 24 -7.01 -5.05 23.52
N ALA A 25 -7.02 -3.73 23.31
CA ALA A 25 -8.22 -3.02 22.92
C ALA A 25 -8.39 -3.10 21.40
N ILE A 26 -9.53 -3.61 20.93
CA ILE A 26 -9.85 -3.64 19.50
C ILE A 26 -10.14 -2.21 19.03
N LYS A 27 -9.26 -1.65 18.20
CA LYS A 27 -9.46 -0.34 17.58
C LYS A 27 -10.28 -0.49 16.29
N ASN A 28 -11.54 -0.06 16.29
CA ASN A 28 -12.44 -0.03 15.11
C ASN A 28 -12.15 1.13 14.14
N ARG A 29 -10.88 1.53 13.98
CA ARG A 29 -10.49 2.63 13.10
C ARG A 29 -9.99 2.08 11.78
N THR A 30 -10.74 2.28 10.70
CA THR A 30 -10.29 1.96 9.34
C THR A 30 -9.30 3.01 8.83
N THR A 31 -8.11 2.57 8.43
CA THR A 31 -7.08 3.43 7.83
C THR A 31 -7.49 3.88 6.42
N PHE A 32 -6.95 5.00 5.95
CA PHE A 32 -7.20 5.50 4.59
C PHE A 32 -6.86 4.44 3.53
N TYR A 33 -5.75 3.73 3.72
CA TYR A 33 -5.31 2.62 2.87
C TYR A 33 -6.31 1.46 2.84
N ALA A 34 -6.95 1.13 3.97
CA ALA A 34 -8.00 0.12 4.03
C ALA A 34 -9.33 0.58 3.40
N LYS A 35 -9.60 1.89 3.39
CA LYS A 35 -10.87 2.45 2.86
C LYS A 35 -10.94 2.52 1.35
N ARG A 36 -9.81 2.76 0.64
CA ARG A 36 -9.84 3.03 -0.81
C ARG A 36 -8.71 2.36 -1.62
N PRO A 37 -8.45 1.05 -1.45
CA PRO A 37 -7.41 0.36 -2.21
C PRO A 37 -7.72 0.36 -3.73
N LEU A 38 -9.00 0.24 -4.10
CA LEU A 38 -9.42 0.17 -5.49
C LEU A 38 -9.18 1.47 -6.26
N GLN A 39 -9.36 2.63 -5.62
CA GLN A 39 -9.11 3.93 -6.27
C GLN A 39 -7.62 4.15 -6.51
N MET A 40 -6.72 3.74 -5.62
CA MET A 40 -5.28 3.87 -5.85
C MET A 40 -4.83 3.05 -7.07
N VAL A 41 -5.38 1.83 -7.24
CA VAL A 41 -5.10 1.00 -8.43
C VAL A 41 -5.65 1.64 -9.70
N LEU A 42 -6.88 2.14 -9.67
CA LEU A 42 -7.49 2.81 -10.83
C LEU A 42 -6.68 4.03 -11.29
N VAL A 43 -6.19 4.83 -10.34
CA VAL A 43 -5.35 5.99 -10.62
C VAL A 43 -4.03 5.57 -11.29
N LEU A 44 -3.37 4.53 -10.80
CA LEU A 44 -2.15 4.00 -11.42
C LEU A 44 -2.40 3.47 -12.84
N LEU A 45 -3.54 2.81 -13.06
CA LEU A 45 -3.95 2.30 -14.37
C LEU A 45 -4.15 3.45 -15.38
N VAL A 46 -4.86 4.51 -14.97
CA VAL A 46 -5.09 5.70 -15.78
C VAL A 46 -3.78 6.43 -16.08
N LEU A 47 -2.92 6.61 -15.09
CA LEU A 47 -1.59 7.22 -15.27
C LEU A 47 -0.73 6.42 -16.26
N GLY A 48 -0.79 5.09 -16.16
CA GLY A 48 -0.12 4.16 -17.08
C GLY A 48 -0.59 4.34 -18.52
N ILE A 49 -1.91 4.33 -18.75
CA ILE A 49 -2.48 4.51 -20.10
C ILE A 49 -2.14 5.89 -20.67
N LEU A 50 -2.24 6.94 -19.87
CA LEU A 50 -1.86 8.30 -20.29
C LEU A 50 -0.39 8.37 -20.69
N SER A 51 0.50 7.77 -19.90
CA SER A 51 1.94 7.75 -20.23
C SER A 51 2.22 7.02 -21.55
N LEU A 52 1.53 5.90 -21.79
CA LEU A 52 1.65 5.13 -23.02
C LEU A 52 1.11 5.92 -24.22
N LEU A 53 -0.04 6.58 -24.07
CA LEU A 53 -0.64 7.42 -25.12
C LEU A 53 0.28 8.58 -25.51
N LEU A 54 0.92 9.22 -24.53
CA LEU A 54 1.89 10.28 -24.79
C LEU A 54 3.13 9.73 -25.51
N LEU A 55 3.58 8.52 -25.18
CA LEU A 55 4.70 7.86 -25.84
C LEU A 55 4.38 7.47 -27.29
N THR A 56 3.18 6.95 -27.56
CA THR A 56 2.76 6.61 -28.94
C THR A 56 2.66 7.85 -29.81
N GLN A 57 2.05 8.93 -29.33
CA GLN A 57 1.97 10.20 -30.04
C GLN A 57 3.36 10.80 -30.31
N LYS A 58 4.26 10.76 -29.32
CA LYS A 58 5.65 11.21 -29.49
C LYS A 58 6.39 10.36 -30.53
N THR A 59 6.17 9.04 -30.52
CA THR A 59 6.80 8.11 -31.47
C THR A 59 6.29 8.31 -32.90
N LEU A 60 4.99 8.54 -33.08
CA LEU A 60 4.37 8.82 -34.37
C LEU A 60 4.87 10.15 -34.95
N LYS A 61 4.88 11.21 -34.14
CA LYS A 61 5.42 12.52 -34.55
C LYS A 61 6.90 12.44 -34.91
N ASN A 62 7.70 11.71 -34.13
CA ASN A 62 9.13 11.56 -34.40
C ASN A 62 9.43 10.73 -35.66
N LYS A 63 8.49 9.91 -36.13
CA LYS A 63 8.65 9.09 -37.35
C LYS A 63 8.10 9.78 -38.61
N GLY A 64 7.64 11.03 -38.53
CA GLY A 64 7.07 11.75 -39.67
C GLY A 64 5.76 11.14 -40.19
N LEU A 65 5.13 10.28 -39.40
CA LEU A 65 3.83 9.66 -39.70
C LEU A 65 2.78 10.45 -38.91
N GLN A 66 2.33 11.56 -39.49
CA GLN A 66 1.03 12.15 -39.18
C GLN A 66 -0.01 11.54 -40.10
#